data_AF-A0A418GM55-F1
#
_entry.id   AF-A0A418GM55-F1
#
_cell.length_a   1.000
_cell.length_b   1.000
_cell.length_c   1.000
_cell.angle_alpha   90.00
_cell.angle_beta   90.00
_cell.angle_gamma   90.00
#
_symmetry.space_group_name_H-M   'P 1'
#
loop_
_entity.id
_entity.type
_entity.pdbx_description
1 polymer ?
#
loop_
_entity_poly.entity_id
_entity_poly.type
_entity_poly.pdbx_seq_one_letter_code
_entity_poly.pdbx_strand_id
1 'polypeptide(L)'
;LGNNADSVIFVNPLQGLWPVERYLSLLTGELPRLRDDSDGYGPRGRDFIVHVDFPAEVIQAWQTLKHDAVLIEAMESRSLR
;
A
#
# COMPACT_ATOMS: atom_id res chain seq x y z
N LEU A 1 2.57 -3.50 -11.92
CA LEU A 1 3.85 -4.17 -11.59
C LEU A 1 3.95 -5.43 -12.44
N GLY A 2 5.16 -5.89 -12.74
CA GLY A 2 5.42 -7.13 -13.46
C GLY A 2 6.50 -7.92 -12.75
N ASN A 3 6.52 -9.23 -12.95
CA ASN A 3 7.53 -10.11 -12.36
C ASN A 3 8.66 -10.32 -13.37
N ASN A 4 9.90 -10.15 -12.95
CA ASN A 4 11.08 -10.64 -13.67
C ASN A 4 11.62 -11.88 -12.96
N ALA A 5 12.75 -12.43 -13.44
CA ALA A 5 13.32 -13.68 -12.94
C ALA A 5 13.54 -13.71 -11.41
N ASP A 6 13.85 -12.57 -10.78
CA ASP A 6 14.27 -12.51 -9.38
C ASP A 6 13.55 -11.42 -8.54
N SER A 7 12.68 -10.59 -9.15
CA SER A 7 12.12 -9.40 -8.51
C SER A 7 10.85 -8.85 -9.20
N VAL A 8 10.13 -8.00 -8.47
CA VAL A 8 8.98 -7.26 -8.99
C VAL A 8 9.46 -5.91 -9.53
N ILE A 9 9.06 -5.56 -10.74
CA ILE A 9 9.43 -4.31 -11.43
C ILE A 9 8.20 -3.53 -11.89
N PHE A 10 8.40 -2.24 -12.19
CA PHE A 10 7.40 -1.47 -12.93
C PHE A 10 7.38 -1.94 -14.39
N VAL A 11 6.18 -2.20 -14.92
CA VAL A 11 5.98 -2.60 -16.34
C VAL A 11 6.31 -1.45 -17.29
N ASN A 12 6.13 -0.21 -16.83
CA ASN A 12 6.51 1.00 -17.56
C ASN A 12 7.45 1.84 -16.67
N PRO A 13 8.76 1.54 -16.67
CA PRO A 13 9.71 2.26 -15.82
C PRO A 13 9.93 3.67 -16.37
N LEU A 14 9.47 4.67 -15.61
CA LEU A 14 9.80 6.07 -15.82
C LEU A 14 11.02 6.44 -14.95
N GLN A 15 11.80 7.42 -15.40
CA GLN A 15 12.89 7.95 -14.58
C GLN A 15 12.34 8.62 -13.32
N GLY A 16 13.01 8.38 -12.18
CA GLY A 16 12.65 8.99 -10.89
C GLY A 16 11.58 8.23 -10.09
N LEU A 17 11.12 7.06 -10.55
CA LEU A 17 10.26 6.20 -9.73
C LEU A 17 11.02 5.69 -8.50
N TRP A 18 10.30 5.55 -7.39
CA TRP A 18 10.81 4.85 -6.22
C TRP A 18 11.09 3.38 -6.55
N PRO A 19 12.02 2.73 -5.82
CA PRO A 19 12.08 1.27 -5.80
C PRO A 19 10.71 0.67 -5.49
N VAL A 20 10.40 -0.49 -6.07
CA VAL A 20 9.08 -1.13 -5.94
C VAL A 20 8.73 -1.39 -4.47
N GLU A 21 9.72 -1.73 -3.65
CA GLU A 21 9.58 -1.96 -2.22
C GLU A 21 9.13 -0.69 -1.49
N ARG A 22 9.75 0.45 -1.81
CA ARG A 22 9.38 1.75 -1.23
C ARG A 22 8.00 2.18 -1.68
N TYR A 23 7.67 1.97 -2.96
CA TYR A 23 6.33 2.24 -3.48
C TYR A 23 5.25 1.41 -2.76
N LEU A 24 5.49 0.11 -2.57
CA LEU A 24 4.55 -0.77 -1.87
C LEU A 24 4.40 -0.38 -0.39
N SER A 25 5.50 -0.08 0.30
CA SER A 25 5.49 0.42 1.69
C SER A 25 4.63 1.68 1.85
N LEU A 26 4.77 2.65 0.92
CA LEU A 26 3.94 3.85 0.92
C LEU A 26 2.47 3.51 0.67
N LEU A 27 2.17 2.72 -0.36
CA LEU A 27 0.80 2.33 -0.71
C LEU A 27 0.09 1.66 0.47
N THR A 28 0.73 0.67 1.12
CA THR A 28 0.13 -0.01 2.27
C THR A 28 0.03 0.87 3.51
N GLY A 29 0.89 1.88 3.64
CA GLY A 29 0.89 2.83 4.75
C GLY A 29 -0.17 3.94 4.63
N GLU A 30 -0.54 4.33 3.41
CA GLU A 30 -1.57 5.35 3.18
C GLU A 30 -3.00 4.80 3.34
N LEU A 31 -3.26 3.54 3.01
CA LEU A 31 -4.61 2.96 3.10
C LEU A 31 -5.24 3.05 4.51
N PRO A 32 -4.53 2.71 5.62
CA PRO A 32 -5.05 2.91 6.97
C PRO A 32 -5.30 4.38 7.33
N ARG A 33 -4.51 5.31 6.78
CA ARG A 33 -4.68 6.74 7.05
C ARG A 33 -5.91 7.30 6.36
N LEU A 34 -6.18 6.85 5.14
CA LEU A 34 -7.34 7.29 4.37
C LEU A 34 -8.67 6.76 4.92
N ARG A 35 -8.64 5.66 5.68
CA ARG A 35 -9.85 5.07 6.27
C ARG A 35 -10.49 6.03 7.27
N ASP A 36 -11.80 6.21 7.18
CA ASP A 36 -12.53 7.05 8.12
C ASP A 36 -13.03 6.24 9.32
N ASP A 37 -12.08 5.83 10.16
CA ASP A 37 -12.35 5.22 11.46
C ASP A 37 -11.42 5.78 12.54
N SER A 38 -11.48 5.21 13.75
CA SER A 38 -10.80 5.77 14.93
C SER A 38 -9.28 5.88 14.78
N ASP A 39 -8.66 5.05 13.93
CA ASP A 39 -7.21 5.04 13.71
C ASP A 39 -6.79 5.88 12.51
N GLY A 40 -7.73 6.25 11.65
CA GLY A 40 -7.49 6.96 10.41
C GLY A 40 -7.51 8.47 10.54
N TYR A 41 -7.32 9.16 9.42
CA TYR A 41 -7.16 10.62 9.37
C TYR A 41 -8.46 11.35 9.04
N GLY A 42 -9.54 10.62 8.76
CA GLY A 42 -10.86 11.20 8.53
C GLY A 42 -11.53 11.75 9.80
N PRO A 43 -12.73 12.35 9.66
CA PRO A 43 -13.46 12.96 10.77
C PRO A 43 -13.77 12.03 11.95
N ARG A 44 -13.81 10.71 11.72
CA ARG A 44 -14.06 9.71 12.78
C ARG A 44 -12.79 9.29 13.53
N GLY A 45 -11.62 9.75 13.10
CA GLY A 45 -10.33 9.50 13.71
C GLY A 45 -9.65 10.79 14.12
N ARG A 46 -8.65 11.21 13.35
CA ARG A 46 -7.81 12.40 13.65
C ARG A 46 -8.32 13.71 13.06
N ASP A 47 -9.31 13.69 12.17
CA ASP A 47 -9.90 14.87 11.56
C ASP A 47 -8.88 15.77 10.81
N PHE A 48 -7.93 15.14 10.11
CA PHE A 48 -6.94 15.84 9.28
C PHE A 48 -7.36 15.94 7.81
N ILE A 49 -8.17 14.99 7.34
CA ILE A 49 -8.69 14.93 5.98
C ILE A 49 -10.21 14.78 6.01
N VAL A 50 -10.85 15.12 4.89
CA VAL A 50 -12.28 14.84 4.68
C VAL A 50 -12.54 13.33 4.63
N HIS A 51 -13.79 12.94 4.85
CA HIS A 51 -14.24 11.57 4.64
C HIS A 51 -13.87 11.05 3.24
N VAL A 52 -13.38 9.81 3.17
CA VAL A 52 -13.03 9.13 1.92
C VAL A 52 -13.85 7.85 1.80
N ASP A 53 -14.68 7.78 0.77
CA ASP A 53 -15.37 6.56 0.38
C ASP A 53 -14.42 5.62 -0.36
N PHE A 54 -14.37 4.35 0.07
CA PHE A 54 -13.55 3.33 -0.58
C PHE A 54 -14.41 2.48 -1.52
N PRO A 55 -14.13 2.48 -2.84
CA PRO A 55 -14.77 1.55 -3.77
C PRO A 55 -14.54 0.10 -3.34
N ALA A 56 -15.53 -0.76 -3.62
CA ALA A 56 -15.46 -2.16 -3.23
C ALA A 56 -14.23 -2.86 -3.80
N GLU A 57 -13.82 -2.52 -5.03
CA GLU A 57 -12.66 -3.08 -5.70
C GLU A 57 -11.36 -2.74 -4.97
N VAL A 58 -11.27 -1.53 -4.41
CA VAL A 58 -10.11 -1.08 -3.62
C VAL A 58 -10.06 -1.83 -2.29
N ILE A 59 -11.20 -2.03 -1.63
CA ILE A 59 -11.28 -2.82 -0.41
C ILE A 59 -10.85 -4.27 -0.68
N GLN A 60 -11.34 -4.89 -1.75
CA GLN A 60 -10.97 -6.25 -2.12
C GLN A 60 -9.47 -6.36 -2.42
N ALA A 61 -8.92 -5.45 -3.24
CA ALA A 61 -7.49 -5.40 -3.53
C ALA A 61 -6.66 -5.25 -2.25
N TRP A 62 -7.10 -4.41 -1.31
CA TRP A 62 -6.43 -4.25 -0.03
C TRP A 62 -6.47 -5.53 0.81
N GLN A 63 -7.61 -6.22 0.86
CA GLN A 63 -7.71 -7.51 1.56
C GLN A 63 -6.79 -8.56 0.93
N THR A 64 -6.66 -8.60 -0.40
CA THR A 64 -5.69 -9.47 -1.07
C THR A 64 -4.27 -9.18 -0.60
N LEU A 65 -3.86 -7.91 -0.57
CA LEU A 65 -2.52 -7.51 -0.12
C LEU A 65 -2.26 -7.86 1.36
N LYS A 66 -3.27 -7.70 2.23
CA LYS A 66 -3.14 -8.04 3.67
C LYS A 66 -3.05 -9.53 3.96
N HIS A 67 -3.45 -10.39 3.04
CA HIS A 67 -3.41 -11.85 3.22
C HIS A 67 -2.34 -12.51 2.34
N ASP A 68 -1.58 -11.74 1.58
CA ASP A 68 -0.45 -12.24 0.79
C ASP A 68 0.78 -12.39 1.69
N ALA A 69 0.97 -13.60 2.21
CA ALA A 69 2.08 -13.94 3.09
C ALA A 69 3.45 -13.70 2.43
N VAL A 70 3.57 -13.95 1.13
CA VAL A 70 4.83 -13.75 0.38
C VAL A 70 5.15 -12.26 0.30
N LEU A 71 4.15 -11.43 0.01
CA LEU A 71 4.30 -9.99 0.00
C LEU A 71 4.65 -9.43 1.39
N ILE A 72 3.95 -9.89 2.43
CA ILE A 72 4.20 -9.47 3.82
C ILE A 72 5.63 -9.81 4.23
N GLU A 73 6.07 -11.05 4.01
CA GLU A 73 7.44 -11.48 4.33
C GLU A 73 8.48 -10.68 3.52
N ALA A 74 8.23 -10.45 2.23
CA ALA A 74 9.10 -9.64 1.38
C ALA A 74 9.19 -8.18 1.85
N MET A 75 8.09 -7.62 2.36
CA MET A 75 8.07 -6.26 2.92
C MET A 75 8.78 -6.21 4.27
N GLU A 76 8.52 -7.14 5.19
CA GLU A 76 9.12 -7.16 6.54
C GLU A 76 10.63 -7.44 6.52
N SER A 77 11.07 -8.40 5.69
CA SER A 77 12.49 -8.75 5.55
C SER A 77 13.33 -7.63 4.93
N ARG A 78 12.70 -6.71 4.19
CA ARG A 78 13.37 -5.62 3.45
C ARG A 78 13.10 -4.23 4.02
N SER A 79 12.18 -4.06 4.97
CA SER A 79 11.75 -2.74 5.49
C SER A 79 12.53 -2.19 6.69
N LEU A 80 13.62 -2.82 7.15
CA LEU A 80 14.43 -2.30 8.27
C LEU A 80 15.94 -2.39 8.04
N ARG A 81 16.42 -1.89 6.89
CA ARG A 81 17.82 -1.45 6.73
C ARG A 81 17.89 -0.10 6.03
#